data_AF-A0A1R0M6Q3-F1
#
_entry.id   AF-A0A1R0M6Q3-F1
#
_cell.length_a   1.000
_cell.length_b   1.000
_cell.length_c   1.000
_cell.angle_alpha   90.00
_cell.angle_beta   90.00
_cell.angle_gamma   90.00
#
_symmetry.space_group_name_H-M   'P 1'
#
loop_
_entity.id
_entity.type
_entity.pdbx_description
1 polymer ?
#
loop_
_entity_poly.entity_id
_entity_poly.type
_entity_poly.pdbx_seq_one_letter_code
_entity_poly.pdbx_strand_id
1 'polypeptide(L)'
;MTAAESAVETIQHEMTIFARRARASAGRMHPELSLVSYTLLSHLEERDGCRATDLAAHYALDKSTVSRQVSALERSGLIERRLDPEDHRVQVLHLTEAGREILAQVTRSRRAAFRARLADWPEEDLVRFAAYLERCNTGPGETGSD
;
A
#
# COMPACT_ATOMS: atom_id res chain seq x y z
N MET A 1 10.25 14.94 31.01
CA MET A 1 9.79 14.65 29.65
C MET A 1 9.52 15.97 28.95
N THR A 2 10.20 16.23 27.84
CA THR A 2 10.04 17.46 27.06
C THR A 2 8.75 17.40 26.24
N ALA A 3 8.26 18.55 25.77
CA ALA A 3 7.13 18.60 24.84
C ALA A 3 7.43 17.80 23.54
N ALA A 4 8.69 17.76 23.10
CA ALA A 4 9.11 16.99 21.95
C ALA A 4 9.02 15.47 22.19
N GLU A 5 9.48 14.98 23.34
CA GLU A 5 9.38 13.56 23.71
C GLU A 5 7.91 13.10 23.77
N SER A 6 7.04 13.90 24.39
CA SER A 6 5.60 13.62 24.47
C SER A 6 4.93 13.60 23.08
N ALA A 7 5.38 14.46 22.16
CA ALA A 7 4.87 14.48 20.79
C ALA A 7 5.28 13.20 20.03
N VAL A 8 6.51 12.72 20.21
CA VAL A 8 7.00 11.47 19.59
C VAL A 8 6.20 10.26 20.09
N GLU A 9 5.95 10.17 21.41
CA GLU A 9 5.12 9.09 21.98
C GLU A 9 3.69 9.11 21.42
N THR A 10 3.10 10.30 21.32
CA THR A 10 1.76 10.48 20.73
C THR A 10 1.74 10.02 19.27
N ILE A 11 2.73 10.41 18.47
CA ILE A 11 2.85 10.00 17.07
C ILE A 11 2.95 8.48 16.97
N GLN A 12 3.82 7.84 17.75
CA GLN A 12 3.98 6.38 17.74
C GLN A 12 2.68 5.65 18.10
N HIS A 13 1.98 6.14 19.13
CA HIS A 13 0.70 5.57 19.56
C HIS A 13 -0.37 5.70 18.47
N GLU A 14 -0.54 6.89 17.91
CA GLU A 14 -1.54 7.16 16.88
C GLU A 14 -1.23 6.44 15.57
N MET A 15 0.05 6.31 15.18
CA MET A 15 0.47 5.49 14.04
C MET A 15 0.07 4.02 14.23
N THR A 16 0.22 3.49 15.44
CA THR A 16 -0.18 2.10 15.76
C THR A 16 -1.69 1.93 15.65
N ILE A 17 -2.47 2.86 16.21
CA ILE A 17 -3.94 2.85 16.11
C ILE A 17 -4.36 2.96 14.64
N PHE A 18 -3.75 3.86 13.89
CA PHE A 18 -4.02 4.07 12.48
C PHE A 18 -3.77 2.80 11.66
N ALA A 19 -2.60 2.15 11.84
CA ALA A 19 -2.26 0.91 11.14
C ALA A 19 -3.25 -0.23 11.44
N ARG A 20 -3.66 -0.38 12.71
CA ARG A 20 -4.68 -1.38 13.11
C ARG A 20 -6.03 -1.11 12.45
N ARG A 21 -6.49 0.14 12.43
CA ARG A 21 -7.74 0.54 11.77
C ARG A 21 -7.66 0.32 10.26
N ALA A 22 -6.54 0.68 9.62
CA ALA A 22 -6.31 0.45 8.21
C ALA A 22 -6.43 -1.05 7.86
N ARG A 23 -5.77 -1.92 8.64
CA ARG A 23 -5.85 -3.38 8.45
C ARG A 23 -7.27 -3.92 8.65
N ALA A 24 -7.98 -3.48 9.68
CA ALA A 24 -9.37 -3.88 9.92
C ALA A 24 -10.35 -3.39 8.85
N SER A 25 -10.11 -2.19 8.30
CA SER A 25 -10.93 -1.62 7.24
C SER A 25 -10.74 -2.31 5.90
N ALA A 26 -9.53 -2.79 5.60
CA ALA A 26 -9.25 -3.54 4.38
C ALA A 26 -10.08 -4.83 4.31
N GLY A 27 -10.26 -5.53 5.43
CA GLY A 27 -11.14 -6.71 5.49
C GLY A 27 -12.64 -6.40 5.31
N ARG A 28 -13.05 -5.12 5.35
CA ARG A 28 -14.44 -4.68 5.15
C ARG A 28 -14.71 -4.04 3.79
N MET A 29 -13.68 -3.52 3.11
CA MET A 29 -13.84 -2.73 1.88
C MET A 29 -13.92 -3.58 0.60
N HIS A 30 -13.46 -4.82 0.64
CA HIS A 30 -13.85 -5.90 -0.28
C HIS A 30 -13.41 -7.22 0.39
N PRO A 31 -14.26 -8.25 0.52
CA PRO A 31 -13.87 -9.52 1.16
C PRO A 31 -12.62 -10.16 0.53
N GLU A 32 -12.31 -9.80 -0.71
CA GLU A 32 -11.25 -10.41 -1.52
C GLU A 32 -9.97 -9.56 -1.65
N LEU A 33 -9.97 -8.28 -1.24
CA LEU A 33 -8.80 -7.40 -1.37
C LEU A 33 -8.28 -6.93 -0.02
N SER A 34 -7.32 -7.69 0.51
CA SER A 34 -6.55 -7.28 1.68
C SER A 34 -5.76 -5.99 1.43
N LEU A 35 -5.30 -5.32 2.49
CA LEU A 35 -4.42 -4.14 2.36
C LEU A 35 -3.18 -4.46 1.52
N VAL A 36 -2.62 -5.66 1.70
CA VAL A 36 -1.46 -6.11 0.92
C VAL A 36 -1.84 -6.24 -0.55
N SER A 37 -2.95 -6.89 -0.87
CA SER A 37 -3.41 -7.08 -2.25
C SER A 37 -3.65 -5.73 -2.95
N TYR A 38 -4.32 -4.79 -2.28
CA TYR A 38 -4.49 -3.42 -2.78
C TYR A 38 -3.13 -2.76 -3.08
N THR A 39 -2.20 -2.83 -2.13
CA THR A 39 -0.88 -2.21 -2.25
C THR A 39 -0.08 -2.82 -3.41
N LEU A 40 -0.17 -4.14 -3.63
CA LEU A 40 0.44 -4.79 -4.80
C LEU A 40 -0.19 -4.31 -6.11
N LEU A 41 -1.53 -4.24 -6.20
CA LEU A 41 -2.22 -3.77 -7.41
C LEU A 41 -1.89 -2.29 -7.71
N SER A 42 -1.87 -1.42 -6.70
CA SER A 42 -1.45 -0.01 -6.86
C SER A 42 -0.03 0.11 -7.39
N HIS A 43 0.91 -0.68 -6.89
CA HIS A 43 2.28 -0.65 -7.39
C HIS A 43 2.38 -1.11 -8.85
N LEU A 44 1.60 -2.12 -9.22
CA LEU A 44 1.56 -2.60 -10.61
C LEU A 44 0.97 -1.55 -11.56
N GLU A 45 -0.02 -0.78 -11.12
CA GLU A 45 -0.56 0.37 -11.87
C GLU A 45 0.50 1.47 -12.05
N GLU A 46 1.21 1.83 -10.98
CA GLU A 46 2.22 2.89 -10.99
C GLU A 46 3.45 2.56 -11.85
N ARG A 47 3.84 1.29 -11.92
CA ARG A 47 5.03 0.82 -12.64
C ARG A 47 4.74 0.25 -14.04
N ASP A 48 3.47 0.13 -14.42
CA ASP A 48 3.03 -0.64 -15.60
C ASP A 48 3.56 -2.09 -15.60
N GLY A 49 3.60 -2.68 -14.41
CA GLY A 49 4.11 -4.02 -14.16
C GLY A 49 5.48 -4.08 -13.49
N CYS A 50 5.72 -5.14 -12.72
CA CYS A 50 6.99 -5.37 -12.03
C CYS A 50 7.18 -6.85 -11.65
N ARG A 51 8.39 -7.20 -11.19
CA ARG A 51 8.68 -8.55 -10.72
C ARG A 51 8.15 -8.73 -9.29
N ALA A 52 7.75 -9.94 -8.94
CA ALA A 52 7.32 -10.26 -7.57
C ALA A 52 8.42 -9.99 -6.51
N THR A 53 9.70 -10.09 -6.91
CA THR A 53 10.86 -9.76 -6.06
C THR A 53 10.91 -8.28 -5.72
N ASP A 54 10.53 -7.42 -6.65
CA ASP A 54 10.59 -5.97 -6.49
C ASP A 54 9.51 -5.51 -5.51
N LEU A 55 8.32 -6.14 -5.60
CA LEU A 55 7.23 -5.95 -4.63
C LEU A 55 7.63 -6.36 -3.22
N ALA A 56 8.35 -7.47 -3.07
CA ALA A 56 8.82 -7.94 -1.77
C ALA A 56 9.82 -6.96 -1.13
N ALA A 57 10.78 -6.48 -1.92
CA ALA A 57 11.77 -5.51 -1.47
C ALA A 57 11.13 -4.16 -1.13
N HIS A 58 10.24 -3.65 -1.99
CA HIS A 58 9.64 -2.33 -1.82
C HIS A 58 8.73 -2.24 -0.59
N TYR A 59 7.97 -3.30 -0.28
CA TYR A 59 7.05 -3.31 0.85
C TYR A 59 7.58 -4.01 2.10
N ALA A 60 8.86 -4.39 2.12
CA ALA A 60 9.50 -5.18 3.18
C ALA A 60 8.66 -6.42 3.56
N LEU A 61 8.12 -7.10 2.54
CA LEU A 61 7.28 -8.30 2.71
C LEU A 61 8.09 -9.57 2.45
N ASP A 62 7.82 -10.61 3.23
CA ASP A 62 8.38 -11.92 2.97
C ASP A 62 8.00 -12.44 1.58
N LYS A 63 8.95 -13.08 0.90
CA LYS A 63 8.72 -13.72 -0.41
C LYS A 63 7.53 -14.69 -0.39
N SER A 64 7.35 -15.43 0.70
CA SER A 64 6.23 -16.37 0.88
C SER A 64 4.87 -15.66 0.97
N THR A 65 4.84 -14.46 1.56
CA THR A 65 3.64 -13.62 1.63
C THR A 65 3.31 -13.06 0.26
N VAL A 66 4.28 -12.47 -0.44
CA VAL A 66 4.07 -11.94 -1.81
C VAL A 66 3.63 -13.06 -2.76
N SER A 67 4.30 -14.21 -2.75
CA SER A 67 3.93 -15.34 -3.61
C SER A 67 2.49 -15.82 -3.39
N ARG A 68 2.05 -15.95 -2.13
CA ARG A 68 0.66 -16.30 -1.81
C ARG A 68 -0.34 -15.26 -2.32
N GLN A 69 -0.03 -13.97 -2.16
CA GLN A 69 -0.92 -12.88 -2.58
C GLN A 69 -0.99 -12.78 -4.10
N VAL A 70 0.13 -12.87 -4.80
CA VAL A 70 0.19 -12.92 -6.27
C VAL A 70 -0.61 -14.11 -6.79
N SER A 71 -0.43 -15.30 -6.21
CA SER A 71 -1.19 -16.49 -6.62
C SER A 71 -2.69 -16.39 -6.34
N ALA A 72 -3.10 -15.64 -5.32
CA ALA A 72 -4.51 -15.35 -5.07
C ALA A 72 -5.07 -14.38 -6.11
N LEU A 73 -4.38 -13.26 -6.36
CA LEU A 73 -4.78 -12.25 -7.33
C LEU A 73 -4.87 -12.80 -8.76
N GLU A 74 -3.94 -13.68 -9.14
CA GLU A 74 -3.92 -14.33 -10.45
C GLU A 74 -5.09 -15.31 -10.61
N ARG A 75 -5.37 -16.12 -9.58
CA ARG A 75 -6.56 -17.00 -9.56
C ARG A 75 -7.87 -16.23 -9.62
N SER A 76 -7.91 -15.03 -9.04
CA SER A 76 -9.04 -14.11 -9.13
C SER A 76 -9.10 -13.35 -10.47
N GLY A 77 -8.16 -13.57 -11.38
CA GLY A 77 -8.11 -12.92 -12.69
C GLY A 77 -7.81 -11.42 -12.64
N LEU A 78 -7.24 -10.91 -11.54
CA LEU A 78 -6.93 -9.49 -11.35
C LEU A 78 -5.54 -9.11 -11.86
N ILE A 79 -4.65 -10.09 -11.93
CA ILE A 79 -3.31 -9.93 -12.51
C ILE A 79 -3.02 -11.09 -13.44
N GLU A 80 -2.01 -10.88 -14.29
CA GLU A 80 -1.45 -11.91 -15.15
C GLU A 80 0.08 -11.84 -15.17
N ARG A 81 0.71 -12.97 -15.48
CA ARG A 81 2.15 -13.06 -15.71
C ARG A 81 2.44 -13.02 -17.20
N ARG A 82 3.34 -12.12 -17.57
CA ARG A 82 3.90 -12.04 -18.93
C ARG A 82 5.39 -12.27 -18.87
N LEU A 83 5.97 -12.82 -19.94
CA LEU A 83 7.43 -12.89 -20.06
C LEU A 83 7.96 -11.47 -20.23
N ASP A 84 9.07 -11.18 -19.56
CA ASP A 84 9.81 -9.94 -19.80
C ASP A 84 10.30 -9.96 -21.27
N PRO A 85 10.01 -8.92 -22.06
CA PRO A 85 10.44 -8.85 -23.45
C PRO A 85 11.97 -8.79 -23.59
N GLU A 86 12.68 -8.29 -22.59
CA GLU A 86 14.15 -8.16 -22.58
C GLU A 86 14.83 -9.42 -22.01
N ASP A 87 14.15 -10.16 -21.13
CA ASP A 87 14.65 -11.41 -20.55
C ASP A 87 13.54 -12.45 -20.35
N HIS A 88 13.34 -13.33 -21.33
CA HIS A 88 12.30 -14.37 -21.29
C HIS A 88 12.45 -15.40 -20.14
N ARG A 89 13.50 -15.32 -19.31
CA ARG A 89 13.61 -16.11 -18.07
C ARG A 89 12.86 -15.46 -16.91
N VAL A 90 12.44 -14.21 -17.06
CA VAL A 90 11.77 -13.41 -16.05
C VAL A 90 10.29 -13.29 -16.36
N GLN A 91 9.47 -13.39 -15.32
CA GLN A 91 8.05 -13.09 -15.39
C GLN A 91 7.75 -11.76 -14.72
N VAL A 92 7.04 -10.90 -15.44
CA VAL A 92 6.54 -9.61 -14.97
C VAL A 92 5.05 -9.75 -14.72
N LEU A 93 4.61 -9.22 -13.58
CA LEU A 93 3.20 -9.16 -13.22
C LEU A 93 2.59 -7.92 -13.86
N HIS A 94 1.38 -8.04 -14.43
CA HIS A 94 0.60 -6.91 -14.94
C HIS A 94 -0.83 -6.99 -14.43
N LEU A 95 -1.49 -5.83 -14.33
CA LEU A 95 -2.93 -5.78 -14.09
C LEU A 95 -3.68 -6.27 -15.33
N THR A 96 -4.70 -7.09 -15.10
CA THR A 96 -5.74 -7.31 -16.11
C THR A 96 -6.70 -6.12 -16.12
N GLU A 97 -7.63 -6.11 -17.08
CA GLU A 97 -8.67 -5.08 -17.11
C GLU A 97 -9.56 -5.13 -15.87
N ALA A 98 -9.98 -6.33 -15.46
CA ALA A 98 -10.72 -6.53 -14.21
C ALA A 98 -9.94 -6.05 -12.99
N GLY A 99 -8.62 -6.27 -12.97
CA GLY A 99 -7.72 -5.76 -11.94
C GLY A 99 -7.72 -4.23 -11.84
N ARG A 100 -7.66 -3.54 -12.98
CA ARG A 100 -7.74 -2.07 -13.04
C ARG A 100 -9.08 -1.53 -12.57
N GLU A 101 -10.19 -2.13 -13.02
CA GLU A 101 -11.53 -1.69 -12.62
C GLU A 101 -11.75 -1.78 -11.10
N ILE A 102 -11.40 -2.93 -10.53
CA ILE A 102 -11.51 -3.16 -9.09
C ILE A 102 -10.58 -2.24 -8.30
N LEU A 103 -9.33 -2.07 -8.76
CA LEU A 103 -8.39 -1.13 -8.12
C LEU A 103 -8.95 0.30 -8.12
N ALA A 104 -9.51 0.76 -9.23
CA ALA A 104 -10.12 2.08 -9.33
C ALA A 104 -11.32 2.21 -8.38
N GLN A 105 -12.17 1.19 -8.28
CA GLN A 105 -13.30 1.16 -7.35
C GLN A 105 -12.84 1.26 -5.89
N VAL A 106 -11.89 0.42 -5.48
CA VAL A 106 -11.36 0.42 -4.11
C VAL A 106 -10.66 1.74 -3.80
N THR A 107 -9.91 2.29 -4.75
CA THR A 107 -9.24 3.59 -4.61
C THR A 107 -10.24 4.72 -4.38
N ARG A 108 -11.35 4.76 -5.13
CA ARG A 108 -12.43 5.73 -4.91
C ARG A 108 -13.03 5.60 -3.51
N SER A 109 -13.36 4.40 -3.08
CA SER A 109 -13.93 4.14 -1.75
C SER A 109 -12.98 4.55 -0.63
N ARG A 110 -11.68 4.26 -0.77
CA ARG A 110 -10.64 4.68 0.18
C ARG A 110 -10.51 6.19 0.24
N ARG A 111 -10.42 6.87 -0.91
CA ARG A 111 -10.36 8.34 -0.96
C ARG A 111 -11.58 8.99 -0.32
N ALA A 112 -12.78 8.46 -0.58
CA ALA A 112 -14.01 8.93 0.05
C ALA A 112 -13.98 8.76 1.58
N ALA A 113 -13.53 7.60 2.08
CA ALA A 113 -13.40 7.36 3.51
C ALA A 113 -12.37 8.29 4.19
N PHE A 114 -11.23 8.54 3.55
CA PHE A 114 -10.24 9.51 4.04
C PHE A 114 -10.79 10.94 4.05
N ARG A 115 -11.45 11.36 2.96
CA ARG A 115 -12.07 12.69 2.87
C ARG A 115 -13.12 12.88 3.97
N ALA A 116 -13.98 11.89 4.21
CA ALA A 116 -14.99 11.96 5.27
C ALA A 116 -14.34 12.07 6.66
N ARG A 117 -13.26 11.32 6.92
CA ARG A 117 -12.54 11.35 8.20
C ARG A 117 -11.86 12.70 8.48
N LEU A 118 -11.49 13.41 7.42
CA LEU A 118 -10.76 14.67 7.48
C LEU A 118 -11.63 15.88 7.10
N ALA A 119 -12.95 15.71 7.03
CA ALA A 119 -13.87 16.71 6.49
C ALA A 119 -13.88 18.01 7.31
N ASP A 120 -13.67 17.91 8.62
CA ASP A 120 -13.70 19.04 9.54
C ASP A 120 -12.33 19.72 9.71
N TRP A 121 -11.30 19.26 9.00
CA TRP A 121 -9.96 19.83 9.11
C TRP A 121 -9.83 21.09 8.23
N PRO A 122 -9.18 22.16 8.73
CA PRO A 122 -8.77 23.28 7.89
C PRO A 122 -7.88 22.80 6.73
N GLU A 123 -8.01 23.45 5.57
CA GLU A 123 -7.20 23.12 4.38
C GLU A 123 -5.69 23.19 4.67
N GLU A 124 -5.26 24.19 5.42
CA GLU A 124 -3.86 24.36 5.81
C GLU A 124 -3.32 23.19 6.65
N ASP A 125 -4.15 22.62 7.52
CA ASP A 125 -3.77 21.45 8.34
C ASP A 125 -3.72 20.19 7.50
N LEU A 126 -4.60 20.04 6.49
CA LEU A 126 -4.54 18.93 5.53
C LEU A 126 -3.23 18.95 4.74
N VAL A 127 -2.88 20.11 4.18
CA VAL A 127 -1.64 20.28 3.40
C VAL A 127 -0.42 20.03 4.27
N ARG A 128 -0.41 20.57 5.50
CA ARG A 128 0.70 20.39 6.45
C ARG A 128 0.85 18.93 6.88
N PHE A 129 -0.26 18.26 7.19
CA PHE A 129 -0.25 16.86 7.59
C PHE A 129 0.24 15.95 6.46
N ALA A 130 -0.17 16.20 5.22
CA ALA A 130 0.34 15.49 4.05
C ALA A 130 1.87 15.63 3.92
N ALA A 131 2.39 16.86 4.01
CA ALA A 131 3.83 17.12 3.93
C ALA A 131 4.62 16.42 5.07
N TYR A 132 4.07 16.37 6.28
CA TYR A 132 4.70 15.66 7.40
C TYR A 132 4.70 14.14 7.21
N LEU A 133 3.62 13.56 6.67
CA LEU A 133 3.57 12.13 6.36
C LEU A 133 4.57 11.75 5.27
N GLU A 134 4.68 12.54 4.20
CA GLU A 134 5.68 12.34 3.15
C GLU A 134 7.09 12.37 3.74
N ARG A 135 7.41 13.42 4.51
CA ARG A 135 8.71 13.56 5.17
C ARG A 135 9.02 12.40 6.13
N CYS A 136 8.01 11.92 6.85
CA CYS A 136 8.13 10.75 7.74
C CYS A 136 8.45 9.48 6.95
N ASN A 137 7.85 9.29 5.78
CA ASN A 137 8.06 8.10 4.94
C ASN A 137 9.35 8.16 4.10
N THR A 138 9.88 9.35 3.82
CA THR A 138 11.15 9.54 3.09
C THR A 138 12.37 9.66 4.01
N GLY A 139 12.16 9.79 5.32
CA GLY A 139 13.26 9.81 6.29
C GLY A 139 14.09 8.52 6.21
N PRO A 140 15.34 8.51 6.69
CA PRO A 140 16.15 7.30 6.72
C PRO A 140 15.50 6.29 7.67
N GLY A 141 14.60 5.46 7.14
CA GLY A 141 14.18 4.24 7.78
C GLY A 141 15.42 3.38 7.96
N GLU A 142 15.54 2.74 9.12
CA GLU A 142 16.65 1.86 9.47
C GLU A 142 16.97 0.95 8.29
N THR A 143 18.05 1.28 7.59
CA THR A 143 18.57 0.49 6.50
C THR A 143 19.47 -0.52 7.17
N GLY A 144 18.92 -1.71 7.42
CA GLY A 144 19.69 -2.87 7.87
C GLY A 144 19.67 -3.11 9.37
N SER A 145 19.22 -4.30 9.73
CA SER A 145 20.01 -5.16 10.58
C SER A 145 19.90 -6.58 10.03
N ASP A 146 21.07 -7.20 9.86
CA ASP A 146 21.33 -8.58 9.42
C ASP A 146 20.42 -9.64 10.06
#